data_AF-A0A544TNQ2-F1
#
_entry.id   AF-A0A544TNQ2-F1
#
_cell.length_a   1.000
_cell.length_b   1.000
_cell.length_c   1.000
_cell.angle_alpha   90.00
_cell.angle_beta   90.00
_cell.angle_gamma   90.00
#
_symmetry.space_group_name_H-M   'P 1'
#
loop_
_entity.id
_entity.type
_entity.pdbx_description
1 polymer ?
#
loop_
_entity_poly.entity_id
_entity_poly.type
_entity_poly.pdbx_seq_one_letter_code
_entity_poly.pdbx_strand_id
1 'polypeptide(L)'
;MKSIKMRAGFLTCLMLLGCSNEEAFAESTLTSKCSSYGEIKPNQNPSFQHMNCLLTNAALAAKIPPEVVKAVASRENGGWKQFDENGQPVISKDKGIGLMQITNKPGYDQEKLKYDINYNIQAGVEILSSMYQRTDLPKIKETGPEVIENWYFPVMAYNGTKPVNSPLYQSSGLKNTEAYQEKVFTFIEKDSYINNTKLGQFPFNIGDFEYDTNSSGNIVFRKMEYTLTDQMHTSAYQFQVGDKVLITEDAVKLRSQPSTSSAAKSLAKNTTLIIDGNFLYDQSSTSINQFVWYPVKTEDKKLAGFISSAYITKKLDVPPVKVMWGKTELKLGQIGKVTILSNTNLVKMESNGSLTTVRTLKKGEEYRVYNYNSNHGGLYGVGGGNYVQKSTKVKYETPSKSKLALLAQ
;
A
#
# COMPACT_ATOMS: atom_id res chain seq x y z
N MET A 1 -12.70 -83.57 7.28
CA MET A 1 -11.39 -83.62 6.58
C MET A 1 -10.79 -82.23 6.53
N LYS A 2 -9.52 -82.11 6.90
CA LYS A 2 -8.71 -80.87 6.98
C LYS A 2 -8.37 -80.33 5.58
N SER A 3 -8.30 -79.00 5.43
CA SER A 3 -7.39 -78.23 4.54
C SER A 3 -7.73 -76.74 4.66
N ILE A 4 -7.06 -75.93 5.50
CA ILE A 4 -5.92 -75.05 5.17
C ILE A 4 -5.96 -74.45 3.75
N LYS A 5 -6.07 -73.11 3.64
CA LYS A 5 -5.09 -72.25 2.95
C LYS A 5 -5.31 -70.76 3.25
N MET A 6 -4.22 -70.04 3.07
CA MET A 6 -3.80 -68.78 3.68
C MET A 6 -3.99 -67.60 2.71
N ARG A 7 -4.27 -66.41 3.27
CA ARG A 7 -3.86 -65.04 2.87
C ARG A 7 -4.03 -64.55 1.41
N ALA A 8 -4.72 -63.40 1.28
CA ALA A 8 -4.10 -62.16 0.80
C ALA A 8 -5.01 -60.97 1.16
N GLY A 9 -4.57 -60.13 2.10
CA GLY A 9 -5.20 -58.83 2.36
C GLY A 9 -4.65 -57.81 1.37
N PHE A 10 -5.51 -57.25 0.52
CA PHE A 10 -5.19 -56.08 -0.27
C PHE A 10 -5.34 -54.85 0.62
N LEU A 11 -4.22 -54.39 1.18
CA LEU A 11 -4.10 -53.08 1.78
C LEU A 11 -4.07 -52.07 0.63
N THR A 12 -5.21 -51.45 0.31
CA THR A 12 -5.26 -50.37 -0.69
C THR A 12 -4.64 -49.13 -0.06
N CYS A 13 -3.37 -48.91 -0.41
CA CYS A 13 -2.61 -47.72 -0.09
C CYS A 13 -3.20 -46.54 -0.86
N LEU A 14 -4.13 -45.79 -0.26
CA LEU A 14 -4.60 -44.51 -0.79
C LEU A 14 -3.58 -43.43 -0.39
N MET A 15 -2.44 -43.41 -1.08
CA MET A 15 -1.43 -42.36 -0.94
C MET A 15 -1.73 -41.23 -1.94
N LEU A 16 -2.05 -40.06 -1.37
CA LEU A 16 -1.63 -38.73 -1.82
C LEU A 16 -1.80 -38.38 -3.31
N LEU A 17 -3.02 -37.95 -3.68
CA LEU A 17 -3.27 -37.00 -4.78
C LEU A 17 -3.78 -35.69 -4.16
N GLY A 18 -2.86 -34.94 -3.53
CA GLY A 18 -3.19 -33.71 -2.79
C GLY A 18 -2.82 -32.40 -3.49
N CYS A 19 -2.03 -32.43 -4.56
CA CYS A 19 -1.45 -31.19 -5.14
C CYS A 19 -2.05 -30.76 -6.49
N SER A 20 -2.91 -31.55 -7.13
CA SER A 20 -3.45 -31.21 -8.46
C SER A 20 -4.79 -30.46 -8.44
N ASN A 21 -5.49 -30.44 -7.30
CA ASN A 21 -6.82 -29.83 -7.23
C ASN A 21 -6.72 -28.30 -7.07
N GLU A 22 -5.87 -27.79 -6.18
CA GLU A 22 -5.77 -26.33 -5.95
C GLU A 22 -5.30 -25.55 -7.19
N GLU A 23 -4.35 -26.10 -7.95
CA GLU A 23 -3.86 -25.48 -9.20
C GLU A 23 -4.94 -25.44 -10.29
N ALA A 24 -5.66 -26.55 -10.50
CA ALA A 24 -6.76 -26.61 -11.48
C ALA A 24 -7.97 -25.73 -11.08
N PHE A 25 -8.23 -25.57 -9.77
CA PHE A 25 -9.25 -24.66 -9.26
C PHE A 25 -8.83 -23.18 -9.42
N ALA A 26 -7.55 -22.84 -9.26
CA ALA A 26 -7.06 -21.49 -9.48
C ALA A 26 -7.11 -21.09 -10.97
N GLU A 27 -6.69 -21.98 -11.87
CA GLU A 27 -6.70 -21.78 -13.33
C GLU A 27 -8.13 -21.59 -13.89
N SER A 28 -9.08 -22.42 -13.44
CA SER A 28 -10.50 -22.30 -13.82
C SER A 28 -11.15 -21.04 -13.27
N THR A 29 -10.79 -20.63 -12.05
CA THR A 29 -11.29 -19.39 -11.45
C THR A 29 -10.77 -18.15 -12.20
N LEU A 30 -9.48 -18.14 -12.59
CA LEU A 30 -8.89 -17.05 -13.35
C LEU A 30 -9.59 -16.86 -14.71
N THR A 31 -9.75 -17.96 -15.45
CA THR A 31 -10.40 -17.99 -16.76
C THR A 31 -11.84 -17.48 -16.68
N SER A 32 -12.58 -17.84 -15.61
CA SER A 32 -13.96 -17.38 -15.43
C SER A 32 -14.08 -15.86 -15.25
N LYS A 33 -13.14 -15.22 -14.52
CA LYS A 33 -13.17 -13.78 -14.21
C LYS A 33 -12.85 -12.88 -15.40
N CYS A 34 -12.11 -13.40 -16.37
CA CYS A 34 -11.72 -12.67 -17.59
C CYS A 34 -12.49 -13.11 -18.84
N SER A 35 -13.52 -13.93 -18.67
CA SER A 35 -14.34 -14.49 -19.76
C SER A 35 -14.97 -13.46 -20.70
N SER A 36 -15.18 -12.22 -20.24
CA SER A 36 -15.67 -11.12 -21.08
C SER A 36 -14.76 -10.78 -22.26
N TYR A 37 -13.49 -11.18 -22.22
CA TYR A 37 -12.53 -10.99 -23.30
C TYR A 37 -12.48 -12.15 -24.31
N GLY A 38 -13.27 -13.21 -24.09
CA GLY A 38 -13.27 -14.42 -24.89
C GLY A 38 -12.09 -15.35 -24.60
N GLU A 39 -12.00 -16.43 -25.37
CA GLU A 39 -10.94 -17.42 -25.22
C GLU A 39 -9.59 -16.91 -25.73
N ILE A 40 -8.52 -17.31 -25.04
CA ILE A 40 -7.14 -17.07 -25.49
C ILE A 40 -6.87 -18.00 -26.67
N LYS A 41 -6.55 -17.43 -27.83
CA LYS A 41 -6.18 -18.22 -29.01
C LYS A 41 -4.78 -18.81 -28.83
N PRO A 42 -4.56 -20.08 -29.23
CA PRO A 42 -3.22 -20.68 -29.21
C PRO A 42 -2.20 -19.82 -29.94
N ASN A 43 -1.02 -19.67 -29.36
CA ASN A 43 0.15 -19.01 -29.96
C ASN A 43 -0.10 -17.52 -30.31
N GLN A 44 -1.10 -16.88 -29.69
CA GLN A 44 -1.42 -15.47 -29.90
C GLN A 44 -1.49 -14.75 -28.56
N ASN A 45 -0.93 -13.55 -28.51
CA ASN A 45 -1.09 -12.68 -27.34
C ASN A 45 -2.53 -12.13 -27.31
N PRO A 46 -3.23 -12.18 -26.17
CA PRO A 46 -4.51 -11.50 -26.02
C PRO A 46 -4.30 -9.98 -25.98
N SER A 47 -5.39 -9.20 -25.94
CA SER A 47 -5.29 -7.75 -25.79
C SER A 47 -4.63 -7.36 -24.47
N PHE A 48 -4.06 -6.15 -24.41
CA PHE A 48 -3.42 -5.65 -23.19
C PHE A 48 -4.39 -5.66 -22.00
N GLN A 49 -5.66 -5.29 -22.19
CA GLN A 49 -6.66 -5.31 -21.11
C GLN A 49 -7.10 -6.71 -20.70
N HIS A 50 -7.09 -7.69 -21.60
CA HIS A 50 -7.28 -9.09 -21.22
C HIS A 50 -6.09 -9.57 -20.37
N MET A 51 -4.86 -9.26 -20.78
CA MET A 51 -3.67 -9.58 -19.98
C MET A 51 -3.66 -8.85 -18.62
N ASN A 52 -4.09 -7.59 -18.58
CA ASN A 52 -4.30 -6.82 -17.36
C ASN A 52 -5.26 -7.55 -16.42
N CYS A 53 -6.35 -8.10 -16.97
CA CYS A 53 -7.32 -8.89 -16.22
C CYS A 53 -6.70 -10.14 -15.60
N LEU A 54 -5.95 -10.92 -16.38
CA LEU A 54 -5.32 -12.16 -15.91
C LEU A 54 -4.29 -11.87 -14.81
N LEU A 55 -3.36 -10.94 -15.03
CA LEU A 55 -2.36 -10.55 -14.03
C LEU A 55 -3.00 -10.02 -12.75
N THR A 56 -4.03 -9.18 -12.87
CA THR A 56 -4.74 -8.65 -11.69
C THR A 56 -5.37 -9.76 -10.87
N ASN A 57 -6.09 -10.67 -11.51
CA ASN A 57 -6.85 -11.69 -10.79
C ASN A 57 -5.94 -12.77 -10.20
N ALA A 58 -4.83 -13.09 -10.86
CA ALA A 58 -3.81 -13.99 -10.32
C ALA A 58 -3.16 -13.38 -9.06
N ALA A 59 -2.82 -12.09 -9.11
CA ALA A 59 -2.27 -11.37 -7.95
C ALA A 59 -3.26 -11.34 -6.77
N LEU A 60 -4.53 -11.00 -7.03
CA LEU A 60 -5.57 -10.98 -6.00
C LEU A 60 -5.79 -12.36 -5.36
N ALA A 61 -5.80 -13.43 -6.16
CA ALA A 61 -5.93 -14.80 -5.66
C ALA A 61 -4.77 -15.18 -4.72
N ALA A 62 -3.55 -14.75 -5.06
CA ALA A 62 -2.35 -14.97 -4.25
C ALA A 62 -2.16 -13.94 -3.11
N LYS A 63 -3.12 -13.00 -2.92
CA LYS A 63 -3.04 -11.91 -1.94
C LYS A 63 -1.79 -11.02 -2.11
N ILE A 64 -1.37 -10.83 -3.36
CA ILE A 64 -0.31 -9.91 -3.76
C ILE A 64 -0.97 -8.64 -4.32
N PRO A 65 -0.49 -7.42 -3.98
CA PRO A 65 -0.92 -6.21 -4.65
C PRO A 65 -0.79 -6.35 -6.18
N PRO A 66 -1.87 -6.21 -6.96
CA PRO A 66 -1.81 -6.30 -8.41
C PRO A 66 -0.79 -5.35 -9.05
N GLU A 67 -0.56 -4.19 -8.43
CA GLU A 67 0.48 -3.24 -8.82
C GLU A 67 1.88 -3.90 -8.90
N VAL A 68 2.21 -4.74 -7.92
CA VAL A 68 3.52 -5.42 -7.83
C VAL A 68 3.65 -6.47 -8.94
N VAL A 69 2.65 -7.34 -9.12
CA VAL A 69 2.69 -8.40 -10.15
C VAL A 69 2.76 -7.80 -11.55
N LYS A 70 1.96 -6.77 -11.84
CA LYS A 70 1.98 -6.07 -13.12
C LYS A 70 3.33 -5.41 -13.39
N ALA A 71 3.94 -4.79 -12.38
CA ALA A 71 5.25 -4.17 -12.53
C ALA A 71 6.38 -5.19 -12.72
N VAL A 72 6.32 -6.35 -12.07
CA VAL A 72 7.21 -7.49 -12.36
C VAL A 72 7.03 -7.93 -13.81
N ALA A 73 5.79 -8.19 -14.25
CA ALA A 73 5.51 -8.57 -15.64
C ALA A 73 6.03 -7.52 -16.64
N SER A 74 5.87 -6.22 -16.36
CA SER A 74 6.41 -5.13 -17.19
C SER A 74 7.94 -5.10 -17.20
N ARG A 75 8.59 -5.44 -16.09
CA ARG A 75 10.04 -5.51 -16.01
C ARG A 75 10.61 -6.68 -16.80
N GLU A 76 9.93 -7.82 -16.75
CA GLU A 76 10.29 -9.04 -17.47
C GLU A 76 10.01 -8.92 -18.97
N ASN A 77 8.83 -8.43 -19.33
CA ASN A 77 8.43 -8.18 -20.70
C ASN A 77 7.48 -6.98 -20.76
N GLY A 78 8.00 -5.80 -21.11
CA GLY A 78 7.25 -4.54 -21.11
C GLY A 78 6.02 -4.49 -22.02
N GLY A 79 5.88 -5.42 -22.97
CA GLY A 79 4.68 -5.56 -23.81
C GLY A 79 3.65 -6.56 -23.28
N TRP A 80 3.92 -7.17 -22.13
CA TRP A 80 3.21 -8.31 -21.58
C TRP A 80 2.95 -9.44 -22.59
N LYS A 81 3.97 -9.78 -23.38
CA LYS A 81 3.87 -10.80 -24.43
C LYS A 81 4.34 -12.18 -23.95
N GLN A 82 3.54 -13.19 -24.20
CA GLN A 82 3.94 -14.59 -24.12
C GLN A 82 4.61 -15.05 -25.42
N PHE A 83 4.09 -14.59 -26.56
CA PHE A 83 4.54 -15.00 -27.89
C PHE A 83 5.16 -13.84 -28.68
N ASP A 84 6.10 -14.14 -29.57
CA ASP A 84 6.64 -13.21 -30.55
C ASP A 84 5.68 -13.03 -31.74
N GLU A 85 6.12 -12.28 -32.76
CA GLU A 85 5.31 -12.00 -33.96
C GLU A 85 5.07 -13.24 -34.84
N ASN A 86 5.87 -14.30 -34.66
CA ASN A 86 5.73 -15.58 -35.35
C ASN A 86 4.92 -16.61 -34.55
N GLY A 87 4.35 -16.20 -33.41
CA GLY A 87 3.63 -17.09 -32.50
C GLY A 87 4.53 -18.07 -31.75
N GLN A 88 5.84 -17.82 -31.69
CA GLN A 88 6.78 -18.61 -30.89
C GLN A 88 6.85 -18.05 -29.46
N PRO A 89 7.04 -18.89 -28.43
CA PRO A 89 7.19 -18.40 -27.07
C PRO A 89 8.40 -17.48 -26.95
N VAL A 90 8.23 -16.35 -26.25
CA VAL A 90 9.33 -15.43 -25.95
C VAL A 90 10.28 -16.12 -24.98
N ILE A 91 11.52 -16.35 -25.40
CA ILE A 91 12.57 -16.94 -24.56
C ILE A 91 13.79 -16.02 -24.57
N SER A 92 14.21 -15.55 -23.40
CA SER A 92 15.39 -14.69 -23.26
C SER A 92 16.70 -15.46 -23.38
N LYS A 93 17.82 -14.72 -23.46
CA LYS A 93 19.18 -15.29 -23.53
C LYS A 93 19.53 -16.17 -22.33
N ASP A 94 19.02 -15.82 -21.15
CA ASP A 94 19.17 -16.59 -19.91
C ASP A 94 18.10 -17.69 -19.74
N LYS A 95 17.35 -17.99 -20.81
CA LYS A 95 16.32 -19.04 -20.88
C LYS A 95 15.08 -18.77 -20.01
N GLY A 96 14.79 -17.50 -19.73
CA GLY A 96 13.52 -17.08 -19.14
C GLY A 96 12.39 -17.28 -20.14
N ILE A 97 11.30 -17.93 -19.72
CA ILE A 97 10.19 -18.33 -20.59
C ILE A 97 8.98 -17.40 -20.38
N GLY A 98 8.47 -16.85 -21.48
CA GLY A 98 7.16 -16.22 -21.57
C GLY A 98 7.04 -14.87 -20.86
N LEU A 99 5.82 -14.47 -20.57
CA LEU A 99 5.48 -13.18 -19.96
C LEU A 99 6.24 -12.89 -18.66
N MET A 100 6.29 -13.87 -17.76
CA MET A 100 6.90 -13.74 -16.44
C MET A 100 8.38 -14.14 -16.41
N GLN A 101 8.96 -14.50 -17.58
CA GLN A 101 10.36 -14.87 -17.78
C GLN A 101 10.88 -15.94 -16.81
N ILE A 102 10.11 -17.02 -16.65
CA ILE A 102 10.45 -18.09 -15.70
C ILE A 102 11.64 -18.89 -16.22
N THR A 103 12.75 -18.90 -15.47
CA THR A 103 13.95 -19.68 -15.81
C THR A 103 13.83 -21.10 -15.26
N ASN A 104 14.12 -22.09 -16.12
CA ASN A 104 13.99 -23.55 -15.95
C ASN A 104 14.09 -24.08 -14.49
N LYS A 105 12.96 -24.10 -13.78
CA LYS A 105 12.78 -24.68 -12.45
C LYS A 105 12.18 -26.09 -12.59
N PRO A 106 12.82 -27.15 -12.05
CA PRO A 106 12.38 -28.55 -12.23
C PRO A 106 10.95 -28.88 -11.79
N GLY A 107 10.32 -28.02 -10.98
CA GLY A 107 8.95 -28.20 -10.49
C GLY A 107 7.84 -27.73 -11.44
N TYR A 108 8.18 -27.06 -12.56
CA TYR A 108 7.20 -26.54 -13.51
C TYR A 108 7.21 -27.28 -14.83
N ASP A 109 6.02 -27.47 -15.42
CA ASP A 109 5.85 -28.01 -16.76
C ASP A 109 6.38 -27.00 -17.81
N GLN A 110 7.48 -27.35 -18.46
CA GLN A 110 8.19 -26.46 -19.38
C GLN A 110 7.40 -26.19 -20.68
N GLU A 111 6.54 -27.11 -21.12
CA GLU A 111 5.71 -26.89 -22.30
C GLU A 111 4.53 -25.98 -21.96
N LYS A 112 3.89 -26.17 -20.80
CA LYS A 112 2.88 -25.23 -20.32
C LYS A 112 3.45 -23.84 -20.09
N LEU A 113 4.65 -23.70 -19.50
CA LEU A 113 5.28 -22.40 -19.33
C LEU A 113 5.44 -21.63 -20.66
N LYS A 114 5.62 -22.34 -21.78
CA LYS A 114 5.79 -21.74 -23.12
C LYS A 114 4.46 -21.39 -23.78
N TYR A 115 3.47 -22.28 -23.70
CA TYR A 115 2.28 -22.20 -24.55
C TYR A 115 0.98 -21.88 -23.81
N ASP A 116 0.99 -21.96 -22.48
CA ASP A 116 -0.14 -21.62 -21.63
C ASP A 116 0.14 -20.33 -20.86
N ILE A 117 -0.57 -19.26 -21.27
CA ILE A 117 -0.45 -17.93 -20.66
C ILE A 117 -0.86 -17.97 -19.19
N ASN A 118 -1.94 -18.69 -18.84
CA ASN A 118 -2.43 -18.74 -17.48
C ASN A 118 -1.42 -19.46 -16.58
N TYR A 119 -0.87 -20.58 -17.07
CA TYR A 119 0.17 -21.32 -16.33
C TYR A 119 1.44 -20.49 -16.14
N ASN A 120 1.88 -19.73 -17.15
CA ASN A 120 3.05 -18.85 -17.03
C ASN A 120 2.82 -17.75 -15.97
N ILE A 121 1.65 -17.10 -15.98
CA ILE A 121 1.26 -16.09 -14.98
C ILE A 121 1.23 -16.71 -13.59
N GLN A 122 0.55 -17.85 -13.43
CA GLN A 122 0.42 -18.54 -12.16
C GLN A 122 1.79 -18.91 -11.59
N ALA A 123 2.66 -19.53 -12.39
CA ALA A 123 4.01 -19.87 -11.97
C ALA A 123 4.81 -18.64 -11.49
N GLY A 124 4.74 -17.51 -12.22
CA GLY A 124 5.38 -16.27 -11.80
C GLY A 124 4.84 -15.73 -10.48
N VAL A 125 3.52 -15.72 -10.31
CA VAL A 125 2.87 -15.27 -9.06
C VAL A 125 3.22 -16.18 -7.88
N GLU A 126 3.24 -17.49 -8.07
CA GLU A 126 3.66 -18.46 -7.05
C GLU A 126 5.11 -18.28 -6.64
N ILE A 127 6.01 -18.07 -7.61
CA ILE A 127 7.41 -17.78 -7.33
C ILE A 127 7.53 -16.51 -6.51
N LEU A 128 6.85 -15.43 -6.90
CA LEU A 128 6.87 -14.18 -6.15
C LEU A 128 6.32 -14.33 -4.73
N SER A 129 5.21 -15.07 -4.57
CA SER A 129 4.66 -15.43 -3.26
C SER A 129 5.67 -16.21 -2.42
N SER A 130 6.37 -17.20 -3.01
CA SER A 130 7.42 -17.95 -2.32
C SER A 130 8.60 -17.07 -1.89
N MET A 131 8.94 -16.03 -2.65
CA MET A 131 9.94 -15.05 -2.25
C MET A 131 9.49 -14.26 -1.03
N TYR A 132 8.21 -13.91 -0.92
CA TYR A 132 7.67 -13.22 0.27
C TYR A 132 7.76 -14.08 1.54
N GLN A 133 7.63 -15.40 1.41
CA GLN A 133 7.72 -16.34 2.53
C GLN A 133 9.15 -16.61 3.01
N ARG A 134 10.17 -16.18 2.26
CA ARG A 134 11.57 -16.31 2.68
C ARG A 134 11.82 -15.58 4.01
N THR A 135 12.57 -16.23 4.89
CA THR A 135 12.95 -15.69 6.21
C THR A 135 14.31 -14.99 6.20
N ASP A 136 15.08 -15.15 5.11
CA ASP A 136 16.39 -14.54 4.92
C ASP A 136 16.33 -13.20 4.17
N LEU A 137 15.13 -12.69 3.88
CA LEU A 137 14.92 -11.37 3.27
C LEU A 137 14.50 -10.33 4.32
N PRO A 138 14.99 -9.08 4.22
CA PRO A 138 14.52 -8.02 5.11
C PRO A 138 13.04 -7.69 4.89
N LYS A 139 12.39 -7.19 5.94
CA LYS A 139 10.97 -6.82 5.95
C LYS A 139 10.74 -5.45 6.56
N ILE A 140 9.56 -4.89 6.32
CA ILE A 140 9.12 -3.69 7.03
C ILE A 140 8.43 -4.13 8.33
N LYS A 141 8.81 -3.49 9.43
CA LYS A 141 8.25 -3.74 10.75
C LYS A 141 6.73 -3.53 10.76
N GLU A 142 6.00 -4.46 11.39
CA GLU A 142 4.55 -4.38 11.63
C GLU A 142 3.69 -4.22 10.36
N THR A 143 4.19 -4.70 9.22
CA THR A 143 3.53 -4.54 7.91
C THR A 143 3.28 -5.90 7.23
N GLY A 144 2.10 -6.08 6.64
CA GLY A 144 1.70 -7.29 5.93
C GLY A 144 1.89 -7.24 4.40
N PRO A 145 1.46 -8.29 3.67
CA PRO A 145 1.56 -8.38 2.21
C PRO A 145 0.63 -7.42 1.47
N GLU A 146 -0.34 -6.81 2.14
CA GLU A 146 -1.23 -5.80 1.55
C GLU A 146 -0.53 -4.47 1.22
N VAL A 147 0.64 -4.23 1.81
CA VAL A 147 1.45 -3.01 1.60
C VAL A 147 2.49 -3.22 0.52
N ILE A 148 2.49 -2.35 -0.49
CA ILE A 148 3.33 -2.45 -1.68
C ILE A 148 4.82 -2.40 -1.33
N GLU A 149 5.23 -1.48 -0.46
CA GLU A 149 6.64 -1.33 -0.06
C GLU A 149 7.23 -2.60 0.57
N ASN A 150 6.40 -3.42 1.20
CA ASN A 150 6.82 -4.67 1.83
C ASN A 150 7.20 -5.76 0.81
N TRP A 151 6.94 -5.54 -0.49
CA TRP A 151 7.34 -6.41 -1.58
C TRP A 151 8.71 -6.07 -2.18
N TYR A 152 9.39 -5.02 -1.70
CA TYR A 152 10.68 -4.59 -2.26
C TYR A 152 11.74 -5.70 -2.30
N PHE A 153 11.97 -6.39 -1.17
CA PHE A 153 12.92 -7.49 -1.10
C PHE A 153 12.44 -8.80 -1.76
N PRO A 154 11.16 -9.19 -1.64
CA PRO A 154 10.60 -10.29 -2.43
C PRO A 154 10.75 -10.10 -3.95
N VAL A 155 10.53 -8.89 -4.46
CA VAL A 155 10.76 -8.53 -5.87
C VAL A 155 12.24 -8.61 -6.22
N MET A 156 13.14 -8.12 -5.37
CA MET A 156 14.59 -8.31 -5.55
C MET A 156 14.93 -9.80 -5.67
N ALA A 157 14.39 -10.62 -4.77
CA ALA A 157 14.63 -12.05 -4.70
C ALA A 157 14.06 -12.83 -5.89
N TYR A 158 12.99 -12.32 -6.52
CA TYR A 158 12.42 -12.90 -7.75
C TYR A 158 13.46 -12.96 -8.87
N ASN A 159 14.22 -11.87 -9.05
CA ASN A 159 15.35 -11.83 -9.97
C ASN A 159 16.63 -12.44 -9.37
N GLY A 160 16.87 -12.20 -8.08
CA GLY A 160 17.95 -12.75 -7.28
C GLY A 160 18.58 -11.74 -6.33
N THR A 161 18.97 -12.20 -5.14
CA THR A 161 19.67 -11.38 -4.13
C THR A 161 21.16 -11.25 -4.46
N LYS A 162 21.49 -10.82 -5.68
CA LYS A 162 22.85 -10.70 -6.21
C LYS A 162 23.40 -9.27 -6.04
N PRO A 163 24.73 -9.07 -5.98
CA PRO A 163 25.38 -7.76 -5.90
C PRO A 163 24.83 -6.69 -6.83
N VAL A 164 24.51 -7.05 -8.07
CA VAL A 164 23.94 -6.13 -9.09
C VAL A 164 22.58 -5.55 -8.67
N ASN A 165 21.85 -6.25 -7.80
CA ASN A 165 20.57 -5.82 -7.26
C ASN A 165 20.68 -5.17 -5.87
N SER A 166 21.89 -4.94 -5.36
CA SER A 166 22.05 -4.15 -4.13
C SER A 166 21.37 -2.79 -4.28
N PRO A 167 20.57 -2.34 -3.30
CA PRO A 167 19.89 -1.04 -3.36
C PRO A 167 20.86 0.16 -3.43
N LEU A 168 22.08 -0.01 -2.92
CA LEU A 168 23.13 1.01 -2.92
C LEU A 168 24.41 0.46 -3.54
N TYR A 169 25.15 1.31 -4.24
CA TYR A 169 26.52 1.00 -4.65
C TYR A 169 27.46 1.07 -3.43
N GLN A 170 28.17 -0.01 -3.12
CA GLN A 170 29.08 -0.09 -1.97
C GLN A 170 30.18 1.01 -1.99
N SER A 171 30.67 1.37 -3.17
CA SER A 171 31.78 2.33 -3.31
C SER A 171 31.38 3.78 -3.03
N SER A 172 30.11 4.14 -3.24
CA SER A 172 29.65 5.54 -3.20
C SER A 172 28.49 5.78 -2.24
N GLY A 173 27.79 4.74 -1.82
CA GLY A 173 26.53 4.84 -1.07
C GLY A 173 25.36 5.39 -1.88
N LEU A 174 25.55 5.66 -3.17
CA LEU A 174 24.48 6.17 -4.03
C LEU A 174 23.45 5.08 -4.32
N LYS A 175 22.19 5.50 -4.47
CA LYS A 175 21.09 4.64 -4.87
C LYS A 175 21.37 3.99 -6.22
N ASN A 176 21.25 2.66 -6.28
CA ASN A 176 21.39 1.89 -7.50
C ASN A 176 20.05 1.83 -8.23
N THR A 177 19.72 2.88 -8.99
CA THR A 177 18.48 2.94 -9.79
C THR A 177 18.39 1.85 -10.86
N GLU A 178 19.51 1.18 -11.15
CA GLU A 178 19.57 0.10 -12.14
C GLU A 178 19.20 -1.27 -11.57
N ALA A 179 19.15 -1.42 -10.25
CA ALA A 179 18.76 -2.64 -9.57
C ALA A 179 17.35 -3.08 -9.99
N TYR A 180 17.14 -4.39 -10.05
CA TYR A 180 15.89 -4.96 -10.57
C TYR A 180 14.64 -4.41 -9.86
N GLN A 181 14.64 -4.44 -8.53
CA GLN A 181 13.51 -3.99 -7.73
C GLN A 181 13.26 -2.48 -7.81
N GLU A 182 14.30 -1.67 -8.04
CA GLU A 182 14.17 -0.22 -8.23
C GLU A 182 13.45 0.09 -9.55
N LYS A 183 13.76 -0.68 -10.60
CA LYS A 183 13.04 -0.59 -11.89
C LYS A 183 11.59 -1.05 -11.77
N VAL A 184 11.33 -2.15 -11.06
CA VAL A 184 9.96 -2.62 -10.81
C VAL A 184 9.15 -1.56 -10.06
N PHE A 185 9.70 -0.99 -8.98
CA PHE A 185 9.00 0.05 -8.22
C PHE A 185 8.78 1.32 -9.05
N THR A 186 9.70 1.65 -9.96
CA THR A 186 9.49 2.72 -10.95
C THR A 186 8.31 2.43 -11.88
N PHE A 187 8.12 1.17 -12.33
CA PHE A 187 6.93 0.79 -13.10
C PHE A 187 5.64 0.89 -12.29
N ILE A 188 5.66 0.59 -10.98
CA ILE A 188 4.49 0.78 -10.11
C ILE A 188 4.09 2.26 -10.10
N GLU A 189 5.03 3.14 -9.77
CA GLU A 189 4.79 4.59 -9.74
C GLU A 189 4.29 5.10 -11.09
N LYS A 190 4.93 4.70 -12.18
CA LYS A 190 4.63 5.18 -13.53
C LYS A 190 3.32 4.65 -14.08
N ASP A 191 3.05 3.36 -13.98
CA ASP A 191 1.98 2.73 -14.77
C ASP A 191 0.73 2.43 -13.93
N SER A 192 0.89 2.13 -12.63
CA SER A 192 -0.24 1.97 -11.70
C SER A 192 -0.71 3.30 -11.11
N TYR A 193 0.21 4.27 -10.94
CA TYR A 193 -0.08 5.58 -10.37
C TYR A 193 0.20 6.78 -11.29
N ILE A 194 0.57 6.56 -12.55
CA ILE A 194 0.72 7.63 -13.57
C ILE A 194 1.76 8.69 -13.14
N ASN A 195 2.79 8.27 -12.40
CA ASN A 195 3.87 9.05 -11.76
C ASN A 195 3.45 9.94 -10.58
N ASN A 196 2.17 9.89 -10.18
CA ASN A 196 1.60 10.84 -9.24
C ASN A 196 1.70 10.40 -7.78
N THR A 197 1.92 9.10 -7.56
CA THR A 197 2.23 8.54 -6.24
C THR A 197 3.70 8.17 -6.19
N LYS A 198 4.38 8.62 -5.15
CA LYS A 198 5.74 8.19 -4.81
C LYS A 198 5.67 7.22 -3.64
N LEU A 199 6.26 6.05 -3.82
CA LEU A 199 6.26 5.01 -2.80
C LEU A 199 7.26 5.34 -1.69
N GLY A 200 7.01 4.83 -0.49
CA GLY A 200 7.85 5.08 0.68
C GLY A 200 9.29 4.63 0.42
N GLN A 201 10.26 5.47 0.78
CA GLN A 201 11.67 5.17 0.58
C GLN A 201 12.26 4.49 1.82
N PHE A 202 13.10 3.49 1.59
CA PHE A 202 13.81 2.81 2.66
C PHE A 202 15.01 3.63 3.15
N PRO A 203 15.25 3.72 4.46
CA PRO A 203 16.42 4.41 5.03
C PRO A 203 17.65 3.48 5.01
N PHE A 204 18.06 3.05 3.82
CA PHE A 204 19.18 2.13 3.64
C PHE A 204 20.53 2.76 4.00
N ASN A 205 21.42 1.94 4.54
CA ASN A 205 22.83 2.27 4.70
C ASN A 205 23.70 1.20 4.03
N ILE A 206 24.90 1.56 3.60
CA ILE A 206 25.84 0.63 2.94
C ILE A 206 26.06 -0.62 3.80
N GLY A 207 26.24 -0.44 5.12
CA GLY A 207 26.47 -1.52 6.07
C GLY A 207 25.29 -2.48 6.26
N ASP A 208 24.11 -2.18 5.69
CA ASP A 208 22.97 -3.10 5.70
C ASP A 208 23.18 -4.28 4.74
N PHE A 209 24.06 -4.13 3.74
CA PHE A 209 24.30 -5.09 2.68
C PHE A 209 25.78 -5.48 2.65
N GLU A 210 26.08 -6.76 2.82
CA GLU A 210 27.45 -7.26 2.69
C GLU A 210 27.56 -8.20 1.49
N TYR A 211 28.48 -7.87 0.59
CA TYR A 211 28.80 -8.69 -0.57
C TYR A 211 30.12 -8.25 -1.20
N ASP A 212 30.74 -9.16 -1.95
CA ASP A 212 31.85 -8.82 -2.85
C ASP A 212 31.29 -8.36 -4.21
N THR A 213 31.67 -7.16 -4.65
CA THR A 213 31.20 -6.56 -5.91
C THR A 213 31.63 -7.35 -7.15
N ASN A 214 32.67 -8.17 -7.05
CA ASN A 214 33.18 -8.99 -8.15
C ASN A 214 32.70 -10.45 -8.09
N SER A 215 31.83 -10.79 -7.14
CA SER A 215 31.35 -12.14 -6.91
C SER A 215 29.94 -12.36 -7.47
N SER A 216 29.61 -13.61 -7.80
CA SER A 216 28.25 -14.06 -8.10
C SER A 216 27.51 -14.58 -6.86
N GLY A 217 28.12 -14.45 -5.67
CA GLY A 217 27.52 -14.79 -4.39
C GLY A 217 26.26 -13.98 -4.09
N ASN A 218 25.47 -14.42 -3.11
CA ASN A 218 24.31 -13.66 -2.67
C ASN A 218 24.73 -12.55 -1.70
N ILE A 219 23.96 -11.46 -1.67
CA ILE A 219 24.04 -10.43 -0.64
C ILE A 219 23.70 -11.06 0.71
N VAL A 220 24.53 -10.78 1.72
CA VAL A 220 24.22 -11.03 3.12
C VAL A 220 23.56 -9.78 3.68
N PHE A 221 22.30 -9.90 4.09
CA PHE A 221 21.57 -8.79 4.71
C PHE A 221 21.94 -8.68 6.19
N ARG A 222 22.61 -7.59 6.58
CA ARG A 222 23.01 -7.31 7.97
C ARG A 222 21.88 -6.66 8.77
N LYS A 223 20.93 -6.04 8.08
CA LYS A 223 19.70 -5.48 8.67
C LYS A 223 18.48 -6.17 8.09
N MET A 224 17.73 -6.85 8.94
CA MET A 224 16.57 -7.68 8.55
C MET A 224 15.22 -6.98 8.73
N GLU A 225 15.18 -5.84 9.41
CA GLU A 225 13.94 -5.11 9.67
C GLU A 225 14.15 -3.61 9.46
N TYR A 226 13.21 -2.99 8.75
CA TYR A 226 13.18 -1.56 8.49
C TYR A 226 11.90 -0.91 9.04
N THR A 227 12.03 0.33 9.48
CA THR A 227 10.90 1.22 9.77
C THR A 227 10.92 2.34 8.74
N LEU A 228 9.85 2.46 7.97
CA LEU A 228 9.66 3.55 7.03
C LEU A 228 9.01 4.73 7.75
N THR A 229 9.54 5.93 7.54
CA THR A 229 8.95 7.18 8.02
C THR A 229 7.97 7.79 7.01
N ASP A 230 8.14 7.41 5.74
CA ASP A 230 7.28 7.85 4.65
C ASP A 230 5.91 7.16 4.71
N GLN A 231 4.92 7.74 4.04
CA GLN A 231 3.64 7.09 3.86
C GLN A 231 3.82 5.79 3.06
N MET A 232 3.29 4.69 3.60
CA MET A 232 3.20 3.41 2.90
C MET A 232 1.84 3.27 2.19
N HIS A 233 1.80 2.41 1.17
CA HIS A 233 0.66 2.30 0.27
C HIS A 233 0.07 0.89 0.26
N THR A 234 -1.20 0.79 0.64
CA THR A 234 -2.00 -0.41 0.39
C THR A 234 -2.52 -0.40 -1.04
N SER A 235 -2.71 -1.59 -1.62
CA SER A 235 -3.23 -1.75 -2.97
C SER A 235 -4.58 -1.04 -3.20
N ALA A 236 -4.73 -0.39 -4.36
CA ALA A 236 -5.98 0.25 -4.79
C ALA A 236 -7.01 -0.75 -5.34
N TYR A 237 -6.72 -2.06 -5.30
CA TYR A 237 -7.57 -3.14 -5.84
C TYR A 237 -8.44 -3.82 -4.77
N GLN A 238 -8.39 -3.33 -3.53
CA GLN A 238 -9.09 -3.92 -2.38
C GLN A 238 -10.32 -3.12 -1.92
N PHE A 239 -10.71 -2.08 -2.66
CA PHE A 239 -11.88 -1.28 -2.31
C PHE A 239 -13.17 -2.08 -2.46
N GLN A 240 -14.08 -1.90 -1.50
CA GLN A 240 -15.39 -2.54 -1.47
C GLN A 240 -16.51 -1.50 -1.61
N VAL A 241 -17.69 -1.94 -2.04
CA VAL A 241 -18.88 -1.08 -2.11
C VAL A 241 -19.13 -0.44 -0.74
N GLY A 242 -19.32 0.88 -0.73
CA GLY A 242 -19.50 1.66 0.48
C GLY A 242 -18.21 2.22 1.08
N ASP A 243 -17.02 1.74 0.68
CA ASP A 243 -15.76 2.35 1.09
C ASP A 243 -15.73 3.82 0.67
N LYS A 244 -15.24 4.66 1.57
CA LYS A 244 -14.94 6.06 1.26
C LYS A 244 -13.50 6.17 0.78
N VAL A 245 -13.31 6.88 -0.32
CA VAL A 245 -11.99 7.17 -0.89
C VAL A 245 -11.81 8.66 -1.10
N LEU A 246 -10.57 9.12 -1.05
CA LEU A 246 -10.19 10.50 -1.32
C LEU A 246 -9.51 10.61 -2.68
N ILE A 247 -9.87 11.64 -3.45
CA ILE A 247 -9.11 12.05 -4.62
C ILE A 247 -7.73 12.57 -4.19
N THR A 248 -6.66 12.06 -4.79
CA THR A 248 -5.27 12.38 -4.42
C THR A 248 -4.73 13.66 -5.08
N GLU A 249 -5.39 14.16 -6.13
CA GLU A 249 -4.92 15.29 -6.94
C GLU A 249 -6.02 16.23 -7.43
N ASP A 250 -5.63 17.42 -7.90
CA ASP A 250 -6.57 18.36 -8.50
C ASP A 250 -6.90 18.01 -9.96
N ALA A 251 -8.09 18.43 -10.39
CA ALA A 251 -8.61 18.26 -11.75
C ALA A 251 -8.73 16.80 -12.25
N VAL A 252 -8.78 15.83 -11.32
CA VAL A 252 -8.98 14.41 -11.64
C VAL A 252 -10.33 14.21 -12.34
N LYS A 253 -10.33 13.38 -13.38
CA LYS A 253 -11.50 13.19 -14.26
C LYS A 253 -12.42 12.09 -13.74
N LEU A 254 -13.59 12.48 -13.25
CA LEU A 254 -14.73 11.59 -13.08
C LEU A 254 -15.36 11.34 -14.46
N ARG A 255 -15.23 10.12 -14.95
CA ARG A 255 -15.61 9.72 -16.31
C ARG A 255 -17.02 9.16 -16.36
N SER A 256 -17.68 9.31 -17.51
CA SER A 256 -19.01 8.75 -17.77
C SER A 256 -18.99 7.24 -18.08
N GLN A 257 -17.85 6.74 -18.56
CA GLN A 257 -17.58 5.32 -18.83
C GLN A 257 -16.17 4.97 -18.34
N PRO A 258 -15.83 3.69 -18.12
CA PRO A 258 -14.50 3.24 -17.74
C PRO A 258 -13.52 3.33 -18.94
N SER A 259 -13.27 4.55 -19.40
CA SER A 259 -12.33 4.87 -20.47
C SER A 259 -11.89 6.34 -20.42
N THR A 260 -10.63 6.59 -20.75
CA THR A 260 -10.03 7.93 -20.79
C THR A 260 -10.55 8.81 -21.93
N SER A 261 -11.20 8.23 -22.94
CA SER A 261 -11.82 8.96 -24.07
C SER A 261 -13.24 9.44 -23.77
N SER A 262 -13.87 8.94 -22.70
CA SER A 262 -15.26 9.27 -22.38
C SER A 262 -15.41 10.68 -21.79
N ALA A 263 -16.64 11.22 -21.86
CA ALA A 263 -16.97 12.52 -21.28
C ALA A 263 -16.65 12.55 -19.78
N ALA A 264 -16.17 13.70 -19.29
CA ALA A 264 -15.60 13.82 -17.95
C ALA A 264 -16.02 15.10 -17.22
N LYS A 265 -16.05 15.03 -15.89
CA LYS A 265 -16.09 16.19 -14.99
C LYS A 265 -14.84 16.20 -14.12
N SER A 266 -14.29 17.38 -13.86
CA SER A 266 -13.12 17.52 -12.98
C SER A 266 -13.55 17.50 -11.51
N LEU A 267 -12.81 16.78 -10.69
CA LEU A 267 -12.92 16.78 -9.23
C LEU A 267 -11.67 17.42 -8.62
N ALA A 268 -11.82 18.07 -7.47
CA ALA A 268 -10.72 18.67 -6.73
C ALA A 268 -10.04 17.64 -5.82
N LYS A 269 -8.79 17.90 -5.44
CA LYS A 269 -8.08 17.11 -4.44
C LYS A 269 -8.88 17.04 -3.13
N ASN A 270 -8.77 15.92 -2.42
CA ASN A 270 -9.50 15.63 -1.17
C ASN A 270 -11.03 15.53 -1.31
N THR A 271 -11.58 15.57 -2.54
CA THR A 271 -12.99 15.23 -2.75
C THR A 271 -13.21 13.80 -2.26
N THR A 272 -14.20 13.60 -1.39
CA THR A 272 -14.59 12.26 -0.91
C THR A 272 -15.57 11.63 -1.90
N LEU A 273 -15.28 10.39 -2.28
CA LEU A 273 -16.12 9.55 -3.11
C LEU A 273 -16.48 8.27 -2.34
N ILE A 274 -17.60 7.67 -2.72
CA ILE A 274 -18.09 6.39 -2.21
C ILE A 274 -18.02 5.39 -3.35
N ILE A 275 -17.37 4.25 -3.11
CA ILE A 275 -17.31 3.13 -4.05
C ILE A 275 -18.71 2.53 -4.23
N ASP A 276 -19.15 2.40 -5.48
CA ASP A 276 -20.53 2.02 -5.84
C ASP A 276 -20.61 0.66 -6.57
N GLY A 277 -19.48 -0.04 -6.69
CA GLY A 277 -19.41 -1.34 -7.37
C GLY A 277 -17.97 -1.87 -7.47
N ASN A 278 -17.84 -3.07 -8.02
CA ASN A 278 -16.54 -3.66 -8.35
C ASN A 278 -15.85 -2.84 -9.43
N PHE A 279 -14.52 -2.84 -9.43
CA PHE A 279 -13.76 -2.21 -10.49
C PHE A 279 -14.00 -2.88 -11.85
N LEU A 280 -13.81 -2.10 -12.91
CA LEU A 280 -13.85 -2.52 -14.30
C LEU A 280 -12.51 -2.23 -14.97
N TYR A 281 -12.19 -2.96 -16.02
CA TYR A 281 -11.04 -2.66 -16.89
C TYR A 281 -11.38 -1.58 -17.90
N ASP A 282 -10.37 -1.05 -18.60
CA ASP A 282 -10.60 -0.04 -19.63
C ASP A 282 -11.41 -0.65 -20.79
N GLN A 283 -12.51 0.01 -21.16
CA GLN A 283 -13.35 -0.42 -22.27
C GLN A 283 -12.66 -0.26 -23.63
N SER A 284 -11.65 0.60 -23.74
CA SER A 284 -10.92 0.77 -24.99
C SER A 284 -9.99 -0.44 -25.22
N SER A 285 -10.20 -1.14 -26.33
CA SER A 285 -9.39 -2.30 -26.72
C SER A 285 -7.92 -1.98 -27.01
N THR A 286 -7.60 -0.71 -27.26
CA THR A 286 -6.23 -0.21 -27.50
C THR A 286 -5.60 0.41 -26.25
N SER A 287 -6.32 0.45 -25.13
CA SER A 287 -5.79 1.03 -23.89
C SER A 287 -4.67 0.18 -23.32
N ILE A 288 -3.57 0.86 -23.00
CA ILE A 288 -2.41 0.30 -22.28
C ILE A 288 -2.42 0.70 -20.79
N ASN A 289 -3.53 1.24 -20.29
CA ASN A 289 -3.67 1.61 -18.88
C ASN A 289 -3.64 0.34 -18.01
N GLN A 290 -2.82 0.35 -16.96
CA GLN A 290 -2.74 -0.77 -16.01
C GLN A 290 -3.74 -0.63 -14.85
N PHE A 291 -4.09 0.60 -14.50
CA PHE A 291 -5.11 0.91 -13.48
C PHE A 291 -6.49 0.39 -13.90
N VAL A 292 -7.40 0.35 -12.92
CA VAL A 292 -8.81 -0.05 -13.12
C VAL A 292 -9.74 1.12 -12.82
N TRP A 293 -10.99 0.99 -13.23
CA TRP A 293 -12.03 2.00 -13.07
C TRP A 293 -13.02 1.58 -11.99
N TYR A 294 -13.14 2.36 -10.92
CA TYR A 294 -14.18 2.15 -9.93
C TYR A 294 -15.42 2.96 -10.28
N PRO A 295 -16.62 2.35 -10.31
CA PRO A 295 -17.86 3.11 -10.24
C PRO A 295 -17.98 3.77 -8.87
N VAL A 296 -18.30 5.05 -8.84
CA VAL A 296 -18.31 5.88 -7.62
C VAL A 296 -19.42 6.91 -7.64
N LYS A 297 -19.79 7.38 -6.44
CA LYS A 297 -20.70 8.52 -6.21
C LYS A 297 -20.07 9.54 -5.27
N THR A 298 -20.39 10.82 -5.42
CA THR A 298 -20.06 11.84 -4.40
C THR A 298 -20.92 11.63 -3.15
N GLU A 299 -20.45 12.11 -1.98
CA GLU A 299 -21.20 11.95 -0.72
C GLU A 299 -22.59 12.63 -0.77
N ASP A 300 -22.71 13.74 -1.50
CA ASP A 300 -23.99 14.43 -1.73
C ASP A 300 -24.87 13.76 -2.81
N LYS A 301 -24.38 12.66 -3.41
CA LYS A 301 -25.01 11.86 -4.46
C LYS A 301 -25.36 12.62 -5.74
N LYS A 302 -24.82 13.83 -5.93
CA LYS A 302 -25.12 14.64 -7.13
C LYS A 302 -24.33 14.20 -8.35
N LEU A 303 -23.16 13.60 -8.16
CA LEU A 303 -22.33 13.08 -9.23
C LEU A 303 -22.11 11.59 -9.05
N ALA A 304 -22.17 10.87 -10.17
CA ALA A 304 -21.81 9.46 -10.29
C ALA A 304 -20.99 9.28 -11.57
N GLY A 305 -20.11 8.29 -11.58
CA GLY A 305 -19.28 7.99 -12.74
C GLY A 305 -18.20 6.96 -12.40
N PHE A 306 -17.15 6.95 -13.21
CA PHE A 306 -16.00 6.07 -13.08
C PHE A 306 -14.75 6.88 -12.75
N ILE A 307 -14.01 6.44 -11.75
CA ILE A 307 -12.74 7.05 -11.34
C ILE A 307 -11.62 6.03 -11.51
N SER A 308 -10.46 6.47 -12.00
CA SER A 308 -9.29 5.60 -12.10
C SER A 308 -8.72 5.32 -10.70
N SER A 309 -8.36 4.06 -10.45
CA SER A 309 -7.72 3.60 -9.22
C SER A 309 -6.38 4.29 -8.95
N ALA A 310 -5.75 4.88 -9.99
CA ALA A 310 -4.50 5.63 -9.87
C ALA A 310 -4.64 6.93 -9.05
N TYR A 311 -5.87 7.46 -8.91
CA TYR A 311 -6.13 8.78 -8.32
C TYR A 311 -6.94 8.73 -7.03
N ILE A 312 -7.10 7.54 -6.43
CA ILE A 312 -7.88 7.36 -5.22
C ILE A 312 -7.10 6.61 -4.15
N THR A 313 -7.31 7.00 -2.91
CA THR A 313 -6.78 6.31 -1.73
C THR A 313 -7.88 6.08 -0.70
N LYS A 314 -7.75 5.06 0.15
CA LYS A 314 -8.73 4.79 1.22
C LYS A 314 -8.81 6.02 2.13
N LYS A 315 -10.02 6.51 2.37
CA LYS A 315 -10.27 7.47 3.43
C LYS A 315 -10.25 6.71 4.74
N LEU A 316 -9.14 6.76 5.44
CA LEU A 316 -9.05 6.22 6.79
C LEU A 316 -9.87 7.13 7.72
N ASP A 317 -10.79 6.53 8.48
CA ASP A 317 -11.46 7.21 9.59
C ASP A 317 -10.47 7.35 10.76
N VAL A 318 -9.43 8.16 10.56
CA VAL A 318 -8.46 8.46 11.62
C VAL A 318 -9.11 9.48 12.56
N PRO A 319 -9.31 9.16 13.85
CA PRO A 319 -9.68 10.17 14.82
C PRO A 319 -8.61 11.28 14.80
N PRO A 320 -8.98 12.56 14.86
CA PRO A 320 -8.00 13.64 14.75
C PRO A 320 -6.85 13.44 15.74
N VAL A 321 -5.62 13.44 15.22
CA VAL A 321 -4.40 13.28 16.04
C VAL A 321 -4.34 14.42 17.04
N LYS A 322 -4.54 14.09 18.33
CA LYS A 322 -4.52 15.09 19.40
C LYS A 322 -3.08 15.51 19.67
N VAL A 323 -2.75 16.77 19.39
CA VAL A 323 -1.46 17.35 19.74
C VAL A 323 -1.42 17.59 21.25
N MET A 324 -0.80 16.69 22.03
CA MET A 324 -0.75 16.83 23.49
C MET A 324 0.31 17.85 23.95
N TRP A 325 -0.04 18.73 24.89
CA TRP A 325 0.87 19.64 25.59
C TRP A 325 0.69 19.53 27.12
N GLY A 326 1.60 18.78 27.74
CA GLY A 326 1.42 18.31 29.11
C GLY A 326 0.23 17.35 29.20
N LYS A 327 -0.68 17.59 30.15
CA LYS A 327 -1.90 16.82 30.36
C LYS A 327 -3.09 17.33 29.54
N THR A 328 -2.91 18.43 28.79
CA THR A 328 -3.96 19.04 27.98
C THR A 328 -3.65 18.87 26.50
N GLU A 329 -4.67 18.60 25.67
CA GLU A 329 -4.50 18.70 24.21
C GLU A 329 -4.34 20.18 23.82
N LEU A 330 -3.35 20.53 23.02
CA LEU A 330 -3.18 21.86 22.44
C LEU A 330 -4.29 22.11 21.41
N LYS A 331 -4.98 23.25 21.49
CA LYS A 331 -6.06 23.62 20.57
C LYS A 331 -5.73 24.92 19.82
N LEU A 332 -6.25 25.06 18.61
CA LEU A 332 -6.20 26.32 17.87
C LEU A 332 -6.88 27.43 18.68
N GLY A 333 -6.26 28.61 18.74
CA GLY A 333 -6.74 29.75 19.55
C GLY A 333 -6.32 29.71 21.03
N GLN A 334 -5.63 28.66 21.49
CA GLN A 334 -4.97 28.65 22.80
C GLN A 334 -3.71 29.54 22.75
N ILE A 335 -3.59 30.49 23.68
CA ILE A 335 -2.44 31.40 23.79
C ILE A 335 -1.38 30.89 24.77
N GLY A 336 -1.74 29.96 25.64
CA GLY A 336 -0.83 29.38 26.62
C GLY A 336 -1.46 28.29 27.48
N LYS A 337 -0.75 27.87 28.53
CA LYS A 337 -1.19 26.89 29.52
C LYS A 337 -0.83 27.39 30.91
N VAL A 338 -1.71 27.18 31.87
CA VAL A 338 -1.38 27.34 33.30
C VAL A 338 -1.22 25.99 33.96
N THR A 339 -0.18 25.87 34.78
CA THR A 339 0.08 24.72 35.67
C THR A 339 -0.05 25.20 37.12
N ILE A 340 -0.89 24.56 37.91
CA ILE A 340 -1.14 24.93 39.31
C ILE A 340 0.00 24.38 40.19
N LEU A 341 0.81 25.27 40.75
CA LEU A 341 1.97 24.91 41.58
C LEU A 341 1.60 24.67 43.05
N SER A 342 0.54 25.33 43.53
CA SER A 342 -0.07 25.13 44.84
C SER A 342 -1.56 25.47 44.78
N ASN A 343 -2.36 24.93 45.72
CA ASN A 343 -3.82 25.07 45.67
C ASN A 343 -4.22 26.54 45.55
N THR A 344 -5.11 26.81 44.60
CA THR A 344 -5.63 28.15 44.28
C THR A 344 -7.11 28.04 43.89
N ASN A 345 -7.75 29.13 43.52
CA ASN A 345 -9.15 29.14 43.15
C ASN A 345 -9.33 29.34 41.64
N LEU A 346 -10.31 28.63 41.09
CA LEU A 346 -10.93 28.98 39.83
C LEU A 346 -11.98 30.04 40.13
N VAL A 347 -11.92 31.17 39.43
CA VAL A 347 -12.81 32.30 39.67
C VAL A 347 -13.60 32.66 38.42
N LYS A 348 -14.76 33.29 38.60
CA LYS A 348 -15.54 33.91 37.54
C LYS A 348 -15.59 35.41 37.79
N MET A 349 -15.58 36.20 36.72
CA MET A 349 -15.71 37.65 36.80
C MET A 349 -17.17 38.04 36.67
N GLU A 350 -17.70 38.73 37.68
CA GLU A 350 -19.07 39.25 37.67
C GLU A 350 -19.16 40.56 36.90
N SER A 351 -20.39 40.96 36.55
CA SER A 351 -20.66 42.21 35.81
C SER A 351 -20.19 43.48 36.54
N ASN A 352 -20.14 43.44 37.87
CA ASN A 352 -19.61 44.52 38.71
C ASN A 352 -18.08 44.52 38.85
N GLY A 353 -17.38 43.62 38.15
CA GLY A 353 -15.93 43.48 38.18
C GLY A 353 -15.37 42.70 39.38
N SER A 354 -16.21 42.22 40.29
CA SER A 354 -15.78 41.35 41.41
C SER A 354 -15.51 39.91 40.95
N LEU A 355 -14.76 39.16 41.76
CA LEU A 355 -14.43 37.76 41.50
C LEU A 355 -15.21 36.85 42.44
N THR A 356 -15.92 35.87 41.90
CA THR A 356 -16.57 34.80 42.66
C THR A 356 -15.77 33.51 42.53
N THR A 357 -15.62 32.75 43.61
CA THR A 357 -14.92 31.46 43.58
C THR A 357 -15.86 30.39 43.07
N VAL A 358 -15.47 29.73 41.96
CA VAL A 358 -16.21 28.61 41.37
C VAL A 358 -15.86 27.31 42.09
N ARG A 359 -14.56 27.05 42.27
CA ARG A 359 -14.03 25.91 43.03
C ARG A 359 -12.54 26.07 43.31
N THR A 360 -12.02 25.25 44.21
CA THR A 360 -10.57 25.10 44.41
C THR A 360 -9.95 24.27 43.27
N LEU A 361 -8.79 24.73 42.79
CA LEU A 361 -7.88 24.04 41.88
C LEU A 361 -6.74 23.41 42.68
N LYS A 362 -6.42 22.15 42.38
CA LYS A 362 -5.40 21.39 43.09
C LYS A 362 -4.02 21.53 42.44
N LYS A 363 -2.96 21.44 43.25
CA LYS A 363 -1.58 21.33 42.75
C LYS A 363 -1.47 20.23 41.68
N GLY A 364 -0.82 20.54 40.57
CA GLY A 364 -0.57 19.62 39.45
C GLY A 364 -1.68 19.56 38.40
N GLU A 365 -2.77 20.29 38.58
CA GLU A 365 -3.77 20.52 37.53
C GLU A 365 -3.21 21.46 36.45
N GLU A 366 -3.62 21.24 35.21
CA GLU A 366 -3.23 22.04 34.05
C GLU A 366 -4.47 22.52 33.30
N TYR A 367 -4.45 23.77 32.86
CA TYR A 367 -5.55 24.36 32.09
C TYR A 367 -5.02 25.14 30.89
N ARG A 368 -5.73 25.02 29.78
CA ARG A 368 -5.49 25.84 28.58
C ARG A 368 -5.84 27.28 28.89
N VAL A 369 -5.11 28.22 28.28
CA VAL A 369 -5.39 29.65 28.36
C VAL A 369 -5.74 30.17 26.98
N TYR A 370 -6.85 30.88 26.86
CA TYR A 370 -7.36 31.44 25.60
C TYR A 370 -7.27 32.96 25.54
N ASN A 371 -7.21 33.63 26.69
CA ASN A 371 -7.03 35.07 26.79
C ASN A 371 -6.35 35.45 28.11
N TYR A 372 -5.87 36.69 28.18
CA TYR A 372 -5.33 37.30 29.39
C TYR A 372 -6.08 38.60 29.66
N ASN A 373 -6.45 38.83 30.92
CA ASN A 373 -7.06 40.08 31.38
C ASN A 373 -6.17 40.70 32.48
N SER A 374 -5.88 41.99 32.40
CA SER A 374 -4.99 42.70 33.33
C SER A 374 -5.62 43.07 34.69
N ASN A 375 -6.95 42.95 34.83
CA ASN A 375 -7.65 43.20 36.08
C ASN A 375 -7.15 42.28 37.21
N HIS A 376 -7.30 42.73 38.46
CA HIS A 376 -6.93 41.96 39.65
C HIS A 376 -5.47 41.42 39.65
N GLY A 377 -4.55 42.17 39.06
CA GLY A 377 -3.13 41.76 38.96
C GLY A 377 -2.84 40.70 37.91
N GLY A 378 -3.82 40.36 37.06
CA GLY A 378 -3.70 39.41 35.96
C GLY A 378 -4.59 38.19 36.13
N LEU A 379 -5.32 37.84 35.08
CA LEU A 379 -6.24 36.70 35.02
C LEU A 379 -6.02 35.93 33.71
N TYR A 380 -5.75 34.63 33.83
CA TYR A 380 -5.65 33.71 32.70
C TYR A 380 -7.02 33.09 32.42
N GLY A 381 -7.63 33.40 31.27
CA GLY A 381 -8.93 32.87 30.89
C GLY A 381 -8.83 31.42 30.42
N VAL A 382 -9.46 30.50 31.16
CA VAL A 382 -9.36 29.04 30.93
C VAL A 382 -10.59 28.42 30.25
N GLY A 383 -11.50 29.26 29.75
CA GLY A 383 -12.72 28.87 29.04
C GLY A 383 -13.99 28.94 29.89
N GLY A 384 -15.15 29.07 29.23
CA GLY A 384 -16.46 29.15 29.90
C GLY A 384 -16.64 30.35 30.82
N GLY A 385 -15.91 31.45 30.58
CA GLY A 385 -15.90 32.64 31.44
C GLY A 385 -15.12 32.50 32.75
N ASN A 386 -14.38 31.40 32.93
CA ASN A 386 -13.58 31.16 34.13
C ASN A 386 -12.13 31.62 33.97
N TYR A 387 -11.54 32.01 35.09
CA TYR A 387 -10.18 32.54 35.16
C TYR A 387 -9.38 31.88 36.28
N VAL A 388 -8.07 31.85 36.08
CA VAL A 388 -7.08 31.56 37.12
C VAL A 388 -6.26 32.83 37.35
N GLN A 389 -6.21 33.32 38.58
CA GLN A 389 -5.50 34.55 38.90
C GLN A 389 -3.98 34.35 38.89
N LYS A 390 -3.28 35.29 38.27
CA LYS A 390 -1.82 35.33 38.20
C LYS A 390 -1.24 35.49 39.59
N SER A 391 -0.35 34.57 39.97
CA SER A 391 0.33 34.58 41.27
C SER A 391 1.53 33.63 41.22
N THR A 392 2.30 33.59 42.30
CA THR A 392 3.37 32.59 42.50
C THR A 392 2.85 31.16 42.60
N LYS A 393 1.53 30.95 42.75
CA LYS A 393 0.89 29.62 42.78
C LYS A 393 0.63 29.03 41.40
N VAL A 394 0.91 29.78 40.32
CA VAL A 394 0.52 29.42 38.95
C VAL A 394 1.67 29.69 37.99
N LYS A 395 2.09 28.66 37.25
CA LYS A 395 3.07 28.79 36.16
C LYS A 395 2.32 28.97 34.84
N TYR A 396 2.55 30.06 34.13
CA TYR A 396 2.07 30.25 32.76
C TYR A 396 3.17 29.93 31.76
N GLU A 397 2.82 29.19 30.71
CA GLU A 397 3.72 28.78 29.62
C GLU A 397 3.05 29.06 28.28
N THR A 398 3.84 29.31 27.24
CA THR A 398 3.38 29.45 25.85
C THR A 398 3.84 28.25 25.01
N PRO A 399 3.06 27.81 24.00
CA PRO A 399 3.47 26.70 23.16
C PRO A 399 4.66 27.11 22.27
N SER A 400 5.60 26.19 22.04
CA SER A 400 6.72 26.44 21.12
C SER A 400 6.22 26.56 19.68
N LYS A 401 6.98 27.26 18.83
CA LYS A 401 6.71 27.32 17.38
C LYS A 401 6.60 25.93 16.74
N SER A 402 7.48 25.00 17.14
CA SER A 402 7.45 23.61 16.69
C SER A 402 6.17 22.87 17.08
N LYS A 403 5.61 23.16 18.26
CA LYS A 403 4.37 22.52 18.72
C LYS A 403 3.15 23.08 17.99
N LEU A 404 3.13 24.39 17.71
CA LEU A 404 2.08 25.02 16.92
C LEU A 404 2.04 24.50 15.47
N ALA A 405 3.20 24.20 14.88
CA ALA A 405 3.28 23.63 13.53
C ALA A 405 2.55 22.27 13.40
N LEU A 406 2.45 21.50 14.49
CA LEU A 406 1.72 20.23 14.52
C LEU A 406 0.19 20.39 14.43
N LEU A 407 -0.36 21.60 14.61
CA LEU A 407 -1.81 21.88 14.48
C LEU A 407 -2.23 22.29 13.05
N ALA A 408 -1.27 22.55 12.16
CA ALA A 408 -1.51 23.04 10.81
C ALA A 408 -1.51 21.93 9.74
N GLN A 409 -1.36 20.67 10.17
CA GLN A 409 -1.53 19.46 9.36
C GLN A 409 -2.97 18.96 9.52
#